data_AF-A0A1H7YNT1-F1
#
_entry.id   AF-A0A1H7YNT1-F1
#
_cell.length_a   1.000
_cell.length_b   1.000
_cell.length_c   1.000
_cell.angle_alpha   90.00
_cell.angle_beta   90.00
_cell.angle_gamma   90.00
#
_symmetry.space_group_name_H-M   'P 1'
#
loop_
_entity.id
_entity.type
_entity.pdbx_description
1 polymer ?
#
loop_
_entity_poly.entity_id
_entity_poly.type
_entity_poly.pdbx_seq_one_letter_code
_entity_poly.pdbx_strand_id
1 'polypeptide(L)' 'MSNTVALGLILCIAAFLALDHYVLQLGAPLFLARKFTDLLEWVAFWR' A
#
# COMPACT_ATOMS: atom_id res chain seq x y z
N MET A 1 3.12 12.21 18.88
CA MET A 1 3.54 10.89 18.36
C MET A 1 4.74 10.44 19.17
N SER A 2 4.69 9.31 19.87
CA SER A 2 5.88 8.81 20.57
C SER A 2 6.80 8.09 19.57
N ASN A 3 8.12 8.21 19.76
CA ASN A 3 9.11 7.60 18.89
C ASN A 3 8.92 6.07 18.78
N THR A 4 8.42 5.45 19.85
CA THR A 4 8.11 4.02 19.91
C THR A 4 7.03 3.61 18.90
N VAL A 5 5.97 4.40 18.76
CA VAL A 5 4.90 4.12 17.80
C VAL A 5 5.41 4.26 16.37
N ALA A 6 6.25 5.27 16.10
CA ALA A 6 6.86 5.46 14.79
C ALA A 6 7.75 4.28 14.40
N LEU A 7 8.60 3.81 15.32
CA LEU A 7 9.46 2.64 15.10
C LEU A 7 8.65 1.36 14.87
N GLY A 8 7.58 1.14 15.64
CA GLY A 8 6.69 0.00 15.44
C GLY A 8 6.02 0.03 14.06
N LEU A 9 5.56 1.20 13.62
CA LEU A 9 4.97 1.38 12.29
C LEU A 9 5.96 1.10 11.17
N ILE A 10 7.18 1.61 11.26
CA ILE A 10 8.24 1.37 10.26
C ILE A 10 8.52 -0.13 10.15
N LEU A 11 8.64 -0.82 11.29
CA LEU A 11 8.90 -2.27 11.30
C LEU A 11 7.76 -3.06 10.65
N CYS A 12 6.50 -2.71 10.96
CA CYS A 12 5.33 -3.33 10.34
C CYS A 12 5.31 -3.11 8.82
N ILE A 13 5.54 -1.88 8.36
CA ILE A 13 5.57 -1.56 6.92
C ILE A 13 6.66 -2.37 6.21
N ALA A 14 7.87 -2.41 6.78
CA ALA A 14 8.97 -3.17 6.22
C ALA A 14 8.66 -4.68 6.14
N ALA A 15 8.03 -5.24 7.17
CA ALA A 15 7.61 -6.65 7.17
C ALA A 15 6.58 -6.97 6.08
N PHE A 16 5.60 -6.10 5.86
CA PHE A 16 4.61 -6.27 4.79
C PHE A 16 5.23 -6.15 3.40
N LEU A 17 6.15 -5.22 3.19
CA LEU A 17 6.88 -5.11 1.91
C LEU A 17 7.78 -6.31 1.65
N ALA A 18 8.45 -6.83 2.68
CA ALA A 18 9.23 -8.05 2.56
C ALA A 18 8.34 -9.25 2.21
N LEU A 19 7.19 -9.40 2.87
CA LEU A 19 6.22 -10.45 2.58
C LEU A 19 5.68 -10.35 1.14
N ASP A 20 5.33 -9.14 0.69
CA ASP A 20 4.89 -8.88 -0.68
C ASP A 20 5.96 -9.24 -1.72
N HIS A 21 7.23 -8.95 -1.44
CA HIS A 21 8.33 -9.36 -2.30
C HIS A 21 8.43 -10.89 -2.45
N TYR A 22 8.30 -11.65 -1.35
CA TYR A 22 8.43 -13.11 -1.38
C TYR A 22 7.20 -13.84 -1.93
N VAL A 23 5.99 -13.37 -1.61
CA VAL A 23 4.73 -14.07 -1.93
C VAL A 23 4.13 -13.59 -3.26
N LEU A 24 4.21 -12.29 -3.52
CA LEU A 24 3.47 -11.63 -4.60
C LEU A 24 4.41 -11.01 -5.65
N GLN A 25 5.73 -11.15 -5.49
CA GLN A 25 6.73 -10.63 -6.42
C GLN A 25 6.57 -9.12 -6.69
N LEU A 26 6.26 -8.34 -5.65
CA LEU A 26 5.94 -6.91 -5.74
C LEU A 26 4.67 -6.58 -6.55
N GLY A 27 3.73 -7.53 -6.62
CA GLY A 27 2.46 -7.39 -7.32
C GLY A 27 1.42 -6.55 -6.57
N ALA A 28 1.43 -6.50 -5.23
CA ALA A 28 0.41 -5.76 -4.48
C ALA A 28 0.41 -4.24 -4.74
N PRO A 29 1.57 -3.54 -4.83
CA PRO A 29 1.60 -2.13 -5.20
C PRO A 29 0.98 -1.85 -6.57
N LEU A 30 1.27 -2.71 -7.57
CA LEU A 30 0.72 -2.56 -8.92
C LEU A 30 -0.79 -2.84 -8.95
N PHE A 31 -1.26 -3.83 -8.20
CA PHE A 31 -2.68 -4.10 -8.04
C PHE A 31 -3.40 -2.90 -7.40
N LEU A 32 -2.85 -2.37 -6.32
CA LEU A 32 -3.42 -1.22 -5.62
C LEU A 32 -3.44 0.03 -6.50
N ALA A 33 -2.39 0.26 -7.29
CA ALA A 33 -2.32 1.37 -8.23
C ALA A 33 -3.45 1.30 -9.28
N ARG A 34 -3.70 0.12 -9.86
CA ARG A 34 -4.82 -0.07 -10.80
C ARG A 34 -6.17 0.22 -10.15
N LYS A 35 -6.39 -0.27 -8.93
CA LYS A 35 -7.62 0.00 -8.18
C LYS A 35 -7.80 1.47 -7.81
N PHE A 36 -6.70 2.17 -7.55
CA PHE A 36 -6.73 3.60 -7.35
C PHE A 36 -7.11 4.35 -8.64
N THR A 37 -6.61 3.92 -9.80
CA THR A 37 -7.05 4.45 -11.10
C THR A 37 -8.54 4.21 -11.34
N ASP A 38 -9.05 3.00 -11.09
CA ASP A 38 -10.49 2.68 -11.18
C ASP A 38 -11.32 3.64 -10.29
N LEU A 39 -10.84 3.90 -9.06
CA LEU A 39 -11.48 4.83 -8.13
C LEU A 39 -11.46 6.27 -8.65
N LEU A 40 -10.34 6.73 -9.22
CA LEU A 40 -10.24 8.06 -9.81
C LEU A 40 -11.21 8.24 -10.97
N GLU A 41 -11.34 7.24 -11.85
CA GLU A 41 -12.32 7.26 -12.95
C GLU A 41 -13.75 7.34 -12.41
N TRP A 42 -14.06 6.55 -11.38
CA TRP A 42 -15.37 6.62 -10.72
C TRP A 42 -15.63 8.00 -10.12
N VAL A 43 -14.70 8.57 -9.35
CA VAL A 43 -14.84 9.92 -8.79
C VAL A 43 -15.00 10.97 -9.89
N ALA A 44 -14.23 10.86 -10.98
CA ALA A 44 -14.30 11.77 -12.12
C ALA A 44 -15.64 11.70 -12.86
N PHE A 45 -16.28 10.53 -12.92
CA PHE A 45 -17.62 10.37 -13.47
C PHE A 45 -18.69 11.16 -12.70
N TRP A 46 -18.56 11.27 -11.37
CA TRP A 46 -19.52 12.01 -10.52
C TRP A 46 -19.28 13.51 -10.45
N ARG A 47 -18.19 14.01 -11.06
CA ARG A 47 -17.95 15.45 -11.20
C ARG A 47 -18.67 15.99 -12.44
#